data_AF-A0A1B6BH77-F1
#
_entry.id   AF-A0A1B6BH77-F1
#
_cell.length_a   1.000
_cell.length_b   1.000
_cell.length_c   1.000
_cell.angle_alpha   90.00
_cell.angle_beta   90.00
_cell.angle_gamma   90.00
#
_symmetry.space_group_name_H-M   'P 1'
#
loop_
_entity.id
_entity.type
_entity.pdbx_description
1 polymer ?
#
loop_
_entity_poly.entity_id
_entity_poly.type
_entity_poly.pdbx_seq_one_letter_code
_entity_poly.pdbx_strand_id
1 'polypeptide(L)'
;MSNKHNKDKIETVSKEWVDQIRCEILPFTERSLYEHSHFLNVERHIKALASQRKLDENLALCIAYFHDVSRIMEGVSGKIHSKRSAEIAKARLKKMGMLSKHTRKVIYSAILHHNQKSKVHGPFEELIKDADSLAHQDEFGMSIDNEFEQIRLDLMALDEIRFSASEESFVKTVYSNYCEHFMGLLSTPPNEMNHWVHEMRTTIRKLQALLYFGDNKPMKKDMLLALKPIFKVLSKSRSLYVLSRSLDAFEPLSKLKISLEVALKEAHDRLIKHIKVHYTSDYVMGIEHLLSLNECHLKFDDIGLSKMIKRYFQILSFTELDDSDALHQLRIKGKPLKYILGSDLLKMTHPVFQETLLTLHELLGDLNDIQDRDHFFKHYKMSSDEKRFLMDQTKLQTKFLKTELKKRLFLLKKLMNLNKIIL
;
A
#
# COMPACT_ATOMS: atom_id res chain seq x y z
N MET A 1 -39.31 -18.76 18.19
CA MET A 1 -38.46 -17.86 17.38
C MET A 1 -37.02 -18.30 17.54
N SER A 2 -36.47 -19.02 16.55
CA SER A 2 -35.19 -19.73 16.69
C SER A 2 -33.97 -18.87 16.35
N ASN A 3 -32.89 -19.13 17.10
CA ASN A 3 -31.51 -18.68 16.97
C ASN A 3 -31.07 -18.33 15.53
N LYS A 4 -31.07 -17.04 15.20
CA LYS A 4 -30.41 -16.50 14.00
C LYS A 4 -29.02 -15.90 14.27
N HIS A 5 -28.54 -15.90 15.51
CA HIS A 5 -27.27 -15.26 15.90
C HIS A 5 -26.04 -16.18 15.95
N ASN A 6 -26.15 -17.48 15.63
CA ASN A 6 -25.03 -18.43 15.75
C ASN A 6 -24.54 -19.02 14.41
N LYS A 7 -24.86 -18.42 13.26
CA LYS A 7 -24.53 -18.99 11.93
C LYS A 7 -23.13 -18.65 11.40
N ASP A 8 -22.45 -17.68 12.01
CA ASP A 8 -21.17 -17.15 11.52
C ASP A 8 -19.99 -17.38 12.48
N LYS A 9 -20.18 -18.14 13.57
CA LYS A 9 -19.07 -18.51 14.46
C LYS A 9 -18.31 -19.69 13.86
N ILE A 10 -16.99 -19.58 13.80
CA ILE A 10 -16.12 -20.71 13.48
C ILE A 10 -16.24 -21.71 14.64
N GLU A 11 -16.73 -22.91 14.34
CA GLU A 11 -16.77 -24.01 15.29
C GLU A 11 -15.36 -24.56 15.50
N THR A 12 -15.03 -24.83 16.77
CA THR A 12 -13.81 -25.54 17.14
C THR A 12 -13.86 -26.96 16.61
N VAL A 13 -12.75 -27.39 16.02
CA VAL A 13 -12.61 -28.73 15.49
C VAL A 13 -12.14 -29.67 16.59
N SER A 14 -12.75 -30.86 16.72
CA SER A 14 -12.33 -31.84 17.72
C SER A 14 -11.03 -32.55 17.31
N LYS A 15 -10.22 -32.94 18.30
CA LYS A 15 -8.93 -33.60 18.05
C LYS A 15 -9.10 -34.95 17.36
N GLU A 16 -10.11 -35.73 17.76
CA GLU A 16 -10.40 -37.05 17.20
C GLU A 16 -10.63 -36.97 15.69
N TRP A 17 -11.24 -35.87 15.23
CA TRP A 17 -11.49 -35.65 13.81
C TRP A 17 -10.23 -35.29 13.03
N VAL A 18 -9.36 -34.47 13.62
CA VAL A 18 -8.04 -34.16 13.08
C VAL A 18 -7.23 -35.47 12.92
N ASP A 19 -7.22 -36.29 13.97
CA ASP A 19 -6.51 -37.57 13.99
C ASP A 19 -7.08 -38.54 12.94
N GLN A 20 -8.41 -38.59 12.77
CA GLN A 20 -9.05 -39.40 11.73
C GLN A 20 -8.61 -38.97 10.32
N ILE A 21 -8.62 -37.67 10.01
CA ILE A 21 -8.18 -37.15 8.71
C ILE A 21 -6.70 -37.46 8.47
N ARG A 22 -5.87 -37.28 9.50
CA ARG A 22 -4.44 -37.58 9.44
C ARG A 22 -4.19 -39.04 9.11
N CYS A 23 -4.85 -39.96 9.80
CA CYS A 23 -4.74 -41.41 9.57
C CYS A 23 -5.23 -41.82 8.18
N GLU A 24 -6.21 -41.09 7.61
CA GLU A 24 -6.67 -41.35 6.25
C GLU A 24 -5.63 -40.89 5.21
N ILE A 25 -5.00 -39.73 5.38
CA ILE A 25 -4.17 -39.11 4.34
C ILE A 25 -2.70 -39.54 4.42
N LEU A 26 -2.13 -39.65 5.64
CA LEU A 26 -0.71 -39.90 5.85
C LEU A 26 -0.18 -41.13 5.08
N PRO A 27 -0.86 -42.29 5.03
CA PRO A 27 -0.35 -43.45 4.30
C PRO A 27 -0.16 -43.21 2.80
N PHE A 28 -0.92 -42.29 2.19
CA PHE A 28 -0.77 -41.96 0.78
C PHE A 28 0.49 -41.12 0.51
N THR A 29 0.98 -40.39 1.51
CA THR A 29 2.18 -39.54 1.36
C THR A 29 3.46 -40.36 1.21
N GLU A 30 3.51 -41.56 1.81
CA GLU A 30 4.68 -42.46 1.78
C GLU A 30 5.06 -42.94 0.37
N ARG A 31 4.18 -42.73 -0.61
CA ARG A 31 4.45 -43.00 -2.03
C ARG A 31 5.52 -42.08 -2.62
N SER A 32 5.81 -40.96 -1.96
CA SER A 32 6.82 -39.98 -2.37
C SER A 32 7.54 -39.43 -1.14
N LEU A 33 8.86 -39.60 -1.07
CA LEU A 33 9.67 -39.04 0.02
C LEU A 33 9.46 -37.53 0.17
N TYR A 34 9.33 -36.83 -0.97
CA TYR A 34 9.06 -35.40 -0.99
C TYR A 34 7.70 -35.07 -0.36
N GLU A 35 6.62 -35.70 -0.84
CA GLU A 35 5.26 -35.40 -0.34
C GLU A 35 5.10 -35.79 1.14
N HIS A 36 5.77 -36.86 1.59
CA HIS A 36 5.81 -37.25 2.99
C HIS A 36 6.53 -36.21 3.86
N SER A 37 7.74 -35.79 3.46
CA SER A 37 8.48 -34.75 4.19
C SER A 37 7.71 -33.43 4.22
N HIS A 38 7.15 -33.03 3.08
CA HIS A 38 6.39 -31.78 2.95
C HIS A 38 5.15 -31.78 3.84
N PHE A 39 4.38 -32.86 3.83
CA PHE A 39 3.22 -33.02 4.71
C PHE A 39 3.59 -32.83 6.20
N LEU A 40 4.66 -33.47 6.66
CA LEU A 40 5.13 -33.38 8.05
C LEU A 40 5.68 -31.98 8.40
N ASN A 41 6.40 -31.35 7.48
CA ASN A 41 6.93 -29.99 7.66
C ASN A 41 5.79 -28.97 7.77
N VAL A 42 4.79 -29.03 6.89
CA VAL A 42 3.61 -28.15 6.93
C VAL A 42 2.81 -28.40 8.20
N GLU A 43 2.60 -29.67 8.61
CA GLU A 43 1.95 -30.03 9.88
C GLU A 43 2.65 -29.36 11.07
N ARG A 44 3.98 -29.44 11.15
CA ARG A 44 4.78 -28.82 12.21
C ARG A 44 4.64 -27.30 12.23
N HIS A 45 4.85 -26.65 11.08
CA HIS A 45 4.85 -25.19 10.98
C HIS A 45 3.47 -24.59 11.22
N ILE A 46 2.42 -25.20 10.67
CA ILE A 46 1.08 -24.65 10.80
C ILE A 46 0.59 -24.68 12.24
N LYS A 47 0.95 -25.73 12.99
CA LYS A 47 0.61 -25.85 14.41
C LYS A 47 1.29 -24.76 15.24
N ALA A 48 2.59 -24.55 15.03
CA ALA A 48 3.34 -23.50 15.71
C ALA A 48 2.78 -22.11 15.39
N LEU A 49 2.53 -21.82 14.11
CA LEU A 49 1.98 -20.54 13.66
C LEU A 49 0.54 -20.31 14.15
N ALA A 50 -0.30 -21.34 14.20
CA ALA A 50 -1.67 -21.24 14.69
C ALA A 50 -1.68 -20.81 16.17
N SER A 51 -0.83 -21.43 16.97
CA SER A 51 -0.64 -21.09 18.39
C SER A 51 -0.19 -19.64 18.56
N GLN A 52 0.86 -19.23 17.83
CA GLN A 52 1.38 -17.86 17.84
C GLN A 52 0.33 -16.81 17.45
N ARG A 53 -0.52 -17.14 16.47
CA ARG A 53 -1.56 -16.23 15.94
C ARG A 53 -2.90 -16.35 16.68
N LYS A 54 -2.98 -17.17 17.73
CA LYS A 54 -4.20 -17.43 18.51
C LYS A 54 -5.37 -17.91 17.63
N LEU A 55 -5.06 -18.77 16.65
CA LEU A 55 -6.03 -19.44 15.79
C LEU A 55 -6.27 -20.87 16.26
N ASP A 56 -7.40 -21.46 15.87
CA ASP A 56 -7.73 -22.86 16.22
C ASP A 56 -6.74 -23.82 15.55
N GLU A 57 -5.90 -24.48 16.36
CA GLU A 57 -4.86 -25.41 15.90
C GLU A 57 -5.44 -26.62 15.18
N ASN A 58 -6.57 -27.15 15.63
CA ASN A 58 -7.19 -28.33 15.04
C ASN A 58 -7.75 -28.02 13.64
N LEU A 59 -8.41 -26.87 13.50
CA LEU A 59 -8.88 -26.38 12.21
C LEU A 59 -7.71 -26.10 11.25
N ALA A 60 -6.60 -25.55 11.77
CA ALA A 60 -5.39 -25.36 11.00
C ALA A 60 -4.80 -26.68 10.50
N LEU A 61 -4.66 -27.68 11.37
CA LEU A 61 -4.17 -29.01 11.00
C LEU A 61 -5.05 -29.67 9.93
N CYS A 62 -6.37 -29.55 10.02
CA CYS A 62 -7.26 -30.05 8.96
C CYS A 62 -7.02 -29.37 7.62
N ILE A 63 -6.75 -28.07 7.60
CA ILE A 63 -6.38 -27.35 6.38
C ILE A 63 -5.06 -27.91 5.83
N ALA A 64 -4.04 -28.07 6.67
CA ALA A 64 -2.75 -28.61 6.26
C ALA A 64 -2.87 -30.03 5.69
N TYR A 65 -3.64 -30.93 6.32
CA TYR A 65 -3.75 -32.29 5.81
C TYR A 65 -4.44 -32.37 4.45
N PHE A 66 -5.33 -31.43 4.15
CA PHE A 66 -6.03 -31.40 2.87
C PHE A 66 -5.36 -30.53 1.79
N HIS A 67 -4.41 -29.63 2.13
CA HIS A 67 -3.99 -28.57 1.19
C HIS A 67 -3.47 -29.10 -0.16
N ASP A 68 -2.67 -30.18 -0.10
CA ASP A 68 -2.05 -30.85 -1.26
C ASP A 68 -2.56 -32.28 -1.48
N VAL A 69 -3.73 -32.62 -0.93
CA VAL A 69 -4.29 -33.97 -1.02
C VAL A 69 -4.47 -34.46 -2.46
N SER A 70 -4.72 -33.58 -3.43
CA SER A 70 -4.81 -34.01 -4.84
C SER A 70 -3.46 -34.39 -5.44
N ARG A 71 -2.35 -33.80 -4.97
CA ARG A 71 -1.01 -34.23 -5.38
C ARG A 71 -0.73 -35.62 -4.82
N ILE A 72 -0.98 -35.78 -3.52
CA ILE A 72 -0.75 -37.01 -2.77
C ILE A 72 -1.58 -38.19 -3.31
N MET A 73 -2.88 -37.98 -3.53
CA MET A 73 -3.80 -39.07 -3.88
C MET A 73 -3.97 -39.29 -5.39
N GLU A 74 -3.89 -38.22 -6.19
CA GLU A 74 -4.25 -38.24 -7.62
C GLU A 74 -3.09 -37.84 -8.55
N GLY A 75 -1.92 -37.45 -8.02
CA GLY A 75 -0.78 -36.99 -8.81
C GLY A 75 -1.00 -35.66 -9.53
N VAL A 76 -2.00 -34.87 -9.10
CA VAL A 76 -2.36 -33.59 -9.76
C VAL A 76 -1.32 -32.52 -9.42
N SER A 77 -0.62 -32.00 -10.42
CA SER A 77 0.42 -30.98 -10.26
C SER A 77 0.05 -29.61 -10.85
N GLY A 78 0.92 -28.61 -10.64
CA GLY A 78 0.72 -27.25 -11.16
C GLY A 78 -0.45 -26.52 -10.50
N LYS A 79 -0.85 -25.35 -11.02
CA LYS A 79 -1.79 -24.43 -10.32
C LYS A 79 -3.18 -25.01 -10.02
N ILE A 80 -3.56 -26.14 -10.62
CA ILE A 80 -4.88 -26.74 -10.46
C ILE A 80 -5.01 -27.59 -9.18
N HIS A 81 -3.89 -27.98 -8.54
CA HIS A 81 -3.93 -28.81 -7.34
C HIS A 81 -4.75 -28.16 -6.22
N SER A 82 -4.57 -26.85 -5.96
CA SER A 82 -5.30 -26.17 -4.88
C SER A 82 -6.82 -26.25 -5.05
N LYS A 83 -7.31 -26.07 -6.27
CA LYS A 83 -8.74 -26.21 -6.61
C LYS A 83 -9.21 -27.66 -6.45
N ARG A 84 -8.41 -28.63 -6.90
CA ARG A 84 -8.76 -30.05 -6.81
C ARG A 84 -8.77 -30.53 -5.36
N SER A 85 -7.74 -30.22 -4.59
CA SER A 85 -7.65 -30.44 -3.14
C SER A 85 -8.85 -29.84 -2.40
N ALA A 86 -9.25 -28.60 -2.74
CA ALA A 86 -10.41 -27.96 -2.11
C ALA A 86 -11.72 -28.71 -2.38
N GLU A 87 -11.95 -29.22 -3.59
CA GLU A 87 -13.13 -30.03 -3.89
C GLU A 87 -13.09 -31.41 -3.22
N ILE A 88 -11.92 -32.06 -3.14
CA ILE A 88 -11.73 -33.30 -2.37
C ILE A 88 -12.10 -33.05 -0.90
N ALA A 89 -11.52 -32.03 -0.28
CA ALA A 89 -11.79 -31.66 1.10
C ALA A 89 -13.29 -31.40 1.30
N LYS A 90 -13.91 -30.56 0.46
CA LYS A 90 -15.34 -30.27 0.53
C LYS A 90 -16.23 -31.52 0.45
N ALA A 91 -15.91 -32.47 -0.44
CA ALA A 91 -16.64 -33.72 -0.55
C ALA A 91 -16.48 -34.60 0.70
N ARG A 92 -15.26 -34.72 1.22
CA ARG A 92 -14.92 -35.48 2.44
C ARG A 92 -15.59 -34.89 3.68
N LEU A 93 -15.40 -33.59 3.90
CA LEU A 93 -16.00 -32.83 5.00
C LEU A 93 -17.53 -32.88 5.00
N LYS A 94 -18.16 -32.91 3.82
CA LYS A 94 -19.61 -33.05 3.70
C LYS A 94 -20.07 -34.46 4.12
N LYS A 95 -19.36 -35.50 3.71
CA LYS A 95 -19.67 -36.90 4.09
C LYS A 95 -19.52 -37.13 5.60
N MET A 96 -18.54 -36.49 6.23
CA MET A 96 -18.32 -36.60 7.67
C MET A 96 -19.41 -35.91 8.51
N GLY A 97 -20.18 -34.95 7.95
CA GLY A 97 -21.47 -34.50 8.52
C GLY A 97 -21.44 -33.56 9.75
N MET A 98 -20.28 -33.30 10.37
CA MET A 98 -20.23 -32.67 11.71
C MET A 98 -19.88 -31.18 11.77
N LEU A 99 -19.46 -30.54 10.67
CA LEU A 99 -19.10 -29.12 10.67
C LEU A 99 -20.23 -28.20 10.23
N SER A 100 -20.24 -26.95 10.70
CA SER A 100 -21.06 -25.89 10.14
C SER A 100 -20.72 -25.59 8.68
N LYS A 101 -21.67 -24.98 7.97
CA LYS A 101 -21.42 -24.44 6.63
C LYS A 101 -20.34 -23.36 6.63
N HIS A 102 -20.19 -22.60 7.72
CA HIS A 102 -19.20 -21.54 7.84
C HIS A 102 -17.79 -22.14 7.97
N THR A 103 -17.55 -23.04 8.93
CA THR A 103 -16.24 -23.70 9.12
C THR A 103 -15.77 -24.42 7.85
N ARG A 104 -16.67 -25.16 7.17
CA ARG A 104 -16.34 -25.79 5.88
C ARG A 104 -15.91 -24.79 4.81
N LYS A 105 -16.53 -23.60 4.76
CA LYS A 105 -16.13 -22.55 3.82
C LYS A 105 -14.75 -22.00 4.14
N VAL A 106 -14.40 -21.86 5.41
CA VAL A 106 -13.06 -21.43 5.85
C VAL A 106 -12.00 -22.43 5.38
N ILE A 107 -12.21 -23.74 5.65
CA ILE A 107 -11.29 -24.80 5.20
C ILE A 107 -11.15 -24.79 3.67
N TYR A 108 -12.29 -24.78 2.96
CA TYR A 108 -12.33 -24.75 1.51
C TYR A 108 -11.57 -23.53 0.95
N SER A 109 -11.79 -22.34 1.50
CA SER A 109 -11.13 -21.11 1.06
C SER A 109 -9.61 -21.16 1.28
N ALA A 110 -9.17 -21.66 2.43
CA ALA A 110 -7.75 -21.80 2.73
C ALA A 110 -7.04 -22.74 1.76
N ILE A 111 -7.61 -23.91 1.49
CA ILE A 111 -7.05 -24.85 0.54
C ILE A 111 -7.09 -24.28 -0.88
N LEU A 112 -8.21 -23.68 -1.31
CA LEU A 112 -8.34 -23.14 -2.66
C LEU A 112 -7.29 -22.06 -2.97
N HIS A 113 -6.94 -21.26 -1.98
CA HIS A 113 -6.10 -20.07 -2.15
C HIS A 113 -4.65 -20.24 -1.67
N HIS A 114 -4.23 -21.40 -1.14
CA HIS A 114 -2.91 -21.54 -0.52
C HIS A 114 -1.74 -21.33 -1.50
N ASN A 115 -1.90 -21.69 -2.78
CA ASN A 115 -0.87 -21.44 -3.80
C ASN A 115 -0.84 -19.98 -4.32
N GLN A 116 -1.77 -19.12 -3.90
CA GLN A 116 -1.84 -17.72 -4.30
C GLN A 116 -0.95 -16.83 -3.42
N LYS A 117 0.36 -17.07 -3.45
CA LYS A 117 1.35 -16.41 -2.57
C LYS A 117 1.36 -14.89 -2.70
N SER A 118 1.09 -14.35 -3.89
CA SER A 118 1.08 -12.89 -4.18
C SER A 118 -0.17 -12.13 -3.71
N LYS A 119 -1.10 -12.79 -3.01
CA LYS A 119 -2.31 -12.17 -2.46
C LYS A 119 -2.37 -12.38 -0.96
N VAL A 120 -2.94 -11.40 -0.26
CA VAL A 120 -3.27 -11.50 1.17
C VAL A 120 -4.77 -11.78 1.30
N HIS A 121 -5.13 -12.86 1.99
CA HIS A 121 -6.50 -13.29 2.24
C HIS A 121 -6.82 -13.29 3.74
N GLY A 122 -7.79 -14.08 4.17
CA GLY A 122 -8.17 -14.22 5.58
C GLY A 122 -7.13 -14.98 6.42
N PRO A 123 -7.38 -15.09 7.73
CA PRO A 123 -6.39 -15.55 8.70
C PRO A 123 -5.91 -16.99 8.44
N PHE A 124 -6.81 -17.91 8.11
CA PHE A 124 -6.46 -19.30 7.83
C PHE A 124 -5.81 -19.49 6.46
N GLU A 125 -6.18 -18.69 5.46
CA GLU A 125 -5.52 -18.71 4.15
C GLU A 125 -4.09 -18.19 4.24
N GLU A 126 -3.85 -17.16 5.05
CA GLU A 126 -2.50 -16.66 5.32
C GLU A 126 -1.69 -17.63 6.20
N LEU A 127 -2.33 -18.30 7.14
CA LEU A 127 -1.70 -19.31 7.99
C LEU A 127 -1.13 -20.47 7.16
N ILE A 128 -1.93 -21.10 6.29
CA ILE A 128 -1.46 -22.21 5.46
C ILE A 128 -0.39 -21.76 4.46
N LYS A 129 -0.53 -20.58 3.85
CA LYS A 129 0.47 -20.04 2.92
C LYS A 129 1.84 -19.90 3.59
N ASP A 130 1.84 -19.40 4.81
CA ASP A 130 3.08 -19.14 5.56
C ASP A 130 3.71 -20.46 6.05
N ALA A 131 2.89 -21.41 6.52
CA ALA A 131 3.37 -22.74 6.90
C ALA A 131 3.96 -23.52 5.71
N ASP A 132 3.28 -23.47 4.57
CA ASP A 132 3.73 -24.05 3.30
C ASP A 132 5.05 -23.43 2.83
N SER A 133 5.18 -22.10 2.95
CA SER A 133 6.42 -21.41 2.58
C SER A 133 7.60 -21.75 3.51
N LEU A 134 7.37 -21.93 4.82
CA LEU A 134 8.39 -22.42 5.75
C LEU A 134 8.79 -23.87 5.43
N ALA A 135 7.85 -24.72 5.03
CA ALA A 135 8.16 -26.09 4.61
C ALA A 135 9.04 -26.09 3.35
N HIS A 136 8.70 -25.28 2.34
CA HIS A 136 9.57 -25.07 1.16
C HIS A 136 10.96 -24.55 1.54
N GLN A 137 11.07 -23.67 2.53
CA GLN A 137 12.38 -23.19 3.00
C GLN A 137 13.20 -24.32 3.63
N ASP A 138 12.57 -25.20 4.43
CA ASP A 138 13.24 -26.36 5.01
C ASP A 138 13.68 -27.38 3.93
N GLU A 139 12.90 -27.51 2.86
CA GLU A 139 13.13 -28.47 1.76
C GLU A 139 14.16 -28.00 0.73
N PHE A 140 14.13 -26.72 0.38
CA PHE A 140 14.88 -26.15 -0.75
C PHE A 140 15.92 -25.10 -0.34
N GLY A 141 15.96 -24.70 0.93
CA GLY A 141 16.85 -23.66 1.43
C GLY A 141 16.61 -22.31 0.75
N MET A 142 17.69 -21.67 0.27
CA MET A 142 17.62 -20.36 -0.42
C MET A 142 17.13 -20.43 -1.88
N SER A 143 16.71 -21.60 -2.37
CA SER A 143 16.35 -21.81 -3.79
C SER A 143 14.87 -21.53 -4.09
N ILE A 144 14.27 -20.54 -3.42
CA ILE A 144 12.86 -20.19 -3.60
C ILE A 144 12.72 -19.20 -4.76
N ASP A 145 12.30 -19.69 -5.91
CA ASP A 145 12.14 -18.88 -7.14
C ASP A 145 10.98 -17.87 -7.08
N ASN A 146 10.09 -18.00 -6.10
CA ASN A 146 8.91 -17.15 -5.97
C ASN A 146 9.18 -15.96 -5.05
N GLU A 147 9.35 -14.78 -5.64
CA GLU A 147 9.60 -13.52 -4.92
C GLU A 147 8.56 -13.22 -3.81
N PHE A 148 7.27 -13.51 -4.02
CA PHE A 148 6.24 -13.27 -3.00
C PHE A 148 6.30 -14.25 -1.84
N GLU A 149 6.83 -15.45 -2.09
CA GLU A 149 7.11 -16.45 -1.07
C GLU A 149 8.32 -16.06 -0.24
N GLN A 150 9.40 -15.60 -0.90
CA GLN A 150 10.56 -15.04 -0.20
C GLN A 150 10.16 -13.87 0.69
N ILE A 151 9.36 -12.91 0.19
CA ILE A 151 8.86 -11.80 1.02
C ILE A 151 8.09 -12.31 2.23
N ARG A 152 7.32 -13.41 2.14
CA ARG A 152 6.61 -13.97 3.30
C ARG A 152 7.59 -14.46 4.37
N LEU A 153 8.62 -15.18 3.96
CA LEU A 153 9.65 -15.70 4.84
C LEU A 153 10.40 -14.57 5.54
N ASP A 154 10.87 -13.59 4.76
CA ASP A 154 11.57 -12.41 5.28
C ASP A 154 10.69 -11.68 6.30
N LEU A 155 9.40 -11.49 5.97
CA LEU A 155 8.46 -10.82 6.86
C LEU A 155 8.17 -11.61 8.14
N MET A 156 8.23 -12.94 8.13
CA MET A 156 8.04 -13.76 9.33
C MET A 156 9.21 -13.66 10.30
N ALA A 157 10.43 -13.52 9.80
CA ALA A 157 11.65 -13.39 10.61
C ALA A 157 11.79 -12.04 11.33
N LEU A 158 11.00 -11.03 10.96
CA LEU A 158 11.10 -9.70 11.56
C LEU A 158 10.54 -9.63 12.98
N ASP A 159 11.08 -8.71 13.77
CA ASP A 159 10.45 -8.31 15.02
C ASP A 159 9.31 -7.31 14.77
N GLU A 160 8.84 -6.68 15.85
CA GLU A 160 7.80 -5.66 15.81
C GLU A 160 8.29 -4.37 15.13
N ILE A 161 7.42 -3.82 14.29
CA ILE A 161 7.58 -2.52 13.66
C ILE A 161 6.95 -1.47 14.55
N ARG A 162 7.78 -0.58 15.10
CA ARG A 162 7.31 0.54 15.94
C ARG A 162 7.54 1.85 15.22
N PHE A 163 6.64 2.79 15.47
CA PHE A 163 6.79 4.18 15.06
C PHE A 163 7.32 4.99 16.24
N SER A 164 8.29 5.87 15.98
CA SER A 164 8.79 6.84 16.94
C SER A 164 8.72 8.24 16.34
N ALA A 165 8.06 9.15 17.07
CA ALA A 165 8.06 10.57 16.73
C ALA A 165 9.41 11.20 17.13
N SER A 166 9.86 12.17 16.35
CA SER A 166 11.06 12.94 16.68
C SER A 166 10.82 13.94 17.80
N GLU A 167 11.89 14.36 18.48
CA GLU A 167 11.82 15.29 19.61
C GLU A 167 11.27 16.66 19.21
N GLU A 168 10.59 17.33 20.15
CA GLU A 168 9.95 18.64 19.93
C GLU A 168 10.92 19.69 19.36
N SER A 169 12.18 19.70 19.80
CA SER A 169 13.23 20.58 19.30
C SER A 169 13.48 20.37 17.80
N PHE A 170 13.57 19.11 17.37
CA PHE A 170 13.78 18.75 15.97
C PHE A 170 12.57 19.10 15.10
N VAL A 171 11.35 18.87 15.62
CA VAL A 171 10.11 19.26 14.92
C VAL A 171 10.08 20.76 14.64
N LYS A 172 10.45 21.58 15.64
CA LYS A 172 10.55 23.04 15.49
C LYS A 172 11.58 23.40 14.42
N THR A 173 12.79 22.86 14.50
CA THR A 173 13.84 23.11 13.48
C THR A 173 13.36 22.79 12.06
N VAL A 174 12.73 21.63 11.85
CA VAL A 174 12.20 21.26 10.52
C VAL A 174 11.11 22.21 10.07
N TYR A 175 10.22 22.63 10.97
CA TYR A 175 9.19 23.60 10.66
C TYR A 175 9.78 24.97 10.28
N SER A 176 10.71 25.51 11.07
CA SER A 176 11.36 26.80 10.81
C SER A 176 12.08 26.79 9.48
N ASN A 177 12.82 25.71 9.16
CA ASN A 177 13.46 25.52 7.86
C ASN A 177 12.44 25.57 6.70
N TYR A 178 11.27 24.97 6.86
CA TYR A 178 10.22 25.05 5.84
C TYR A 178 9.57 26.42 5.73
N CYS A 179 9.43 27.14 6.85
CA CYS A 179 8.94 28.52 6.86
C CYS A 179 9.92 29.44 6.15
N GLU A 180 11.20 29.42 6.53
CA GLU A 180 12.25 30.21 5.90
C GLU A 180 12.34 29.93 4.40
N HIS A 181 12.34 28.66 4.01
CA HIS A 181 12.36 28.29 2.60
C HIS A 181 11.12 28.76 1.85
N PHE A 182 9.93 28.63 2.45
CA PHE A 182 8.68 29.14 1.86
C PHE A 182 8.68 30.66 1.70
N MET A 183 9.16 31.39 2.70
CA MET A 183 9.30 32.84 2.65
C MET A 183 10.31 33.28 1.60
N GLY A 184 11.45 32.58 1.47
CA GLY A 184 12.42 32.81 0.41
C GLY A 184 11.81 32.64 -0.99
N LEU A 185 10.99 31.61 -1.18
CA LEU A 185 10.27 31.38 -2.43
C LEU A 185 9.20 32.44 -2.71
N LEU A 186 8.53 32.99 -1.69
CA LEU A 186 7.53 34.04 -1.86
C LEU A 186 8.17 35.38 -2.21
N SER A 187 9.31 35.71 -1.60
CA SER A 187 9.97 37.01 -1.72
C SER A 187 10.83 37.14 -2.98
N THR A 188 11.34 36.03 -3.51
CA THR A 188 12.27 36.05 -4.65
C THR A 188 11.53 35.73 -5.97
N PRO A 189 11.64 36.57 -7.00
CA PRO A 189 11.07 36.26 -8.31
C PRO A 189 11.71 34.98 -8.89
N PRO A 190 10.94 34.12 -9.57
CA PRO A 190 11.43 32.83 -10.05
C PRO A 190 12.38 32.99 -11.25
N ASN A 191 13.61 32.48 -11.11
CA ASN A 191 14.54 32.31 -12.26
C ASN A 191 14.07 31.18 -13.19
N GLU A 192 13.61 30.08 -12.60
CA GLU A 192 13.03 28.93 -13.31
C GLU A 192 11.61 28.65 -12.82
N MET A 193 10.61 29.07 -13.58
CA MET A 193 9.21 29.00 -13.16
C MET A 193 8.74 27.57 -12.82
N ASN A 194 9.14 26.58 -13.61
CA ASN A 194 8.70 25.19 -13.38
C ASN A 194 9.25 24.61 -12.08
N HIS A 195 10.55 24.84 -11.82
CA HIS A 195 11.21 24.41 -10.59
C HIS A 195 10.59 25.16 -9.39
N TRP A 196 10.45 26.47 -9.48
CA TRP A 196 9.81 27.29 -8.44
C TRP A 196 8.38 26.85 -8.12
N VAL A 197 7.54 26.58 -9.14
CA VAL A 197 6.18 26.07 -8.94
C VAL A 197 6.19 24.70 -8.26
N HIS A 198 7.13 23.82 -8.61
CA HIS A 198 7.27 22.53 -7.97
C HIS A 198 7.66 22.66 -6.49
N GLU A 199 8.73 23.41 -6.20
CA GLU A 199 9.24 23.66 -4.85
C GLU A 199 8.17 24.31 -3.97
N MET A 200 7.54 25.39 -4.44
CA MET A 200 6.48 26.08 -3.71
C MET A 200 5.33 25.13 -3.34
N ARG A 201 4.90 24.28 -4.27
CA ARG A 201 3.83 23.29 -4.00
C ARG A 201 4.26 22.21 -3.02
N THR A 202 5.50 21.74 -3.11
CA THR A 202 6.03 20.71 -2.23
C THR A 202 6.20 21.26 -0.81
N THR A 203 6.74 22.47 -0.66
CA THR A 203 6.90 23.17 0.61
C THR A 203 5.57 23.46 1.27
N ILE A 204 4.56 23.97 0.53
CA ILE A 204 3.20 24.14 1.06
C ILE A 204 2.64 22.81 1.59
N ARG A 205 2.83 21.70 0.87
CA ARG A 205 2.33 20.39 1.32
C ARG A 205 3.05 19.88 2.57
N LYS A 206 4.36 20.12 2.69
CA LYS A 206 5.15 19.78 3.88
C LYS A 206 4.69 20.59 5.10
N LEU A 207 4.49 21.91 4.94
CA LEU A 207 3.92 22.77 5.98
C LEU A 207 2.51 22.31 6.37
N GLN A 208 1.64 22.03 5.39
CA GLN A 208 0.30 21.50 5.64
C GLN A 208 0.32 20.16 6.36
N ALA A 209 1.28 19.29 6.05
CA ALA A 209 1.48 18.04 6.76
C ALA A 209 1.84 18.33 8.21
N LEU A 210 2.88 19.12 8.50
CA LEU A 210 3.25 19.50 9.88
C LEU A 210 2.08 20.08 10.69
N LEU A 211 1.38 21.06 10.11
CA LEU A 211 0.19 21.68 10.72
C LEU A 211 -0.95 20.69 10.92
N TYR A 212 -1.00 19.60 10.14
CA TYR A 212 -2.00 18.56 10.36
C TYR A 212 -1.82 17.89 11.73
N PHE A 213 -0.60 17.80 12.26
CA PHE A 213 -0.26 17.11 13.50
C PHE A 213 -0.02 18.02 14.71
N GLY A 214 -0.02 19.34 14.51
CA GLY A 214 0.08 20.31 15.59
C GLY A 214 -1.20 20.38 16.44
N ASP A 215 -1.02 20.57 17.75
CA ASP A 215 -2.10 20.58 18.75
C ASP A 215 -3.02 21.83 18.66
N ASN A 216 -2.54 22.93 18.06
CA ASN A 216 -3.23 24.21 18.03
C ASN A 216 -4.22 24.33 16.85
N LYS A 217 -5.47 23.92 17.07
CA LYS A 217 -6.52 23.86 16.02
C LYS A 217 -6.90 25.20 15.40
N PRO A 218 -7.11 26.31 16.14
CA PRO A 218 -7.44 27.60 15.54
C PRO A 218 -6.35 28.10 14.59
N MET A 219 -5.10 28.10 15.05
CA MET A 219 -3.99 28.65 14.28
C MET A 219 -3.64 27.82 13.03
N LYS A 220 -3.81 26.50 13.14
CA LYS A 220 -3.80 25.58 11.99
C LYS A 220 -4.83 25.98 10.93
N LYS A 221 -6.06 26.30 11.34
CA LYS A 221 -7.14 26.65 10.41
C LYS A 221 -6.78 27.91 9.61
N ASP A 222 -6.27 28.93 10.29
CA ASP A 222 -5.93 30.21 9.65
C ASP A 222 -4.77 30.06 8.67
N MET A 223 -3.74 29.30 9.05
CA MET A 223 -2.63 28.98 8.15
C MET A 223 -3.08 28.17 6.93
N LEU A 224 -3.94 27.16 7.13
CA LEU A 224 -4.50 26.40 5.99
C LEU A 224 -5.33 27.28 5.05
N LEU A 225 -6.07 28.26 5.59
CA LEU A 225 -6.82 29.23 4.80
C LEU A 225 -5.89 30.16 4.00
N ALA A 226 -4.76 30.58 4.58
CA ALA A 226 -3.77 31.41 3.90
C ALA A 226 -3.02 30.65 2.78
N LEU A 227 -2.66 29.38 3.00
CA LEU A 227 -1.89 28.59 2.02
C LEU A 227 -2.75 28.08 0.84
N LYS A 228 -4.06 27.90 1.04
CA LYS A 228 -4.96 27.29 0.05
C LYS A 228 -5.09 28.10 -1.26
N PRO A 229 -5.28 29.43 -1.25
CA PRO A 229 -5.27 30.24 -2.47
C PRO A 229 -3.98 30.08 -3.26
N ILE A 230 -2.82 30.15 -2.59
CA ILE A 230 -1.50 30.00 -3.23
C ILE A 230 -1.40 28.65 -3.93
N PHE A 231 -1.74 27.58 -3.21
CA PHE A 231 -1.72 26.24 -3.77
C PHE A 231 -2.65 26.06 -4.99
N LYS A 232 -3.82 26.72 -4.98
CA LYS A 232 -4.80 26.65 -6.07
C LYS A 232 -4.24 27.27 -7.36
N VAL A 233 -3.64 28.46 -7.27
CA VAL A 233 -3.15 29.20 -8.44
C VAL A 233 -1.98 28.45 -9.12
N LEU A 234 -1.14 27.78 -8.33
CA LEU A 234 -0.02 26.97 -8.83
C LEU A 234 -0.46 25.69 -9.57
N SER A 235 -1.69 25.24 -9.38
CA SER A 235 -2.12 23.90 -9.84
C SER A 235 -2.15 23.78 -11.37
N LYS A 236 -2.58 24.83 -12.09
CA LYS A 236 -2.66 24.79 -13.55
C LYS A 236 -1.28 24.71 -14.20
N SER A 237 -0.35 25.59 -13.81
CA SER A 237 1.04 25.54 -14.30
C SER A 237 1.68 24.18 -14.03
N ARG A 238 1.57 23.64 -12.79
CA ARG A 238 2.11 22.32 -12.47
C ARG A 238 1.54 21.21 -13.35
N SER A 239 0.22 21.19 -13.57
CA SER A 239 -0.42 20.16 -14.41
C SER A 239 0.08 20.20 -15.85
N LEU A 240 0.21 21.40 -16.43
CA LEU A 240 0.71 21.57 -17.79
C LEU A 240 2.18 21.18 -17.92
N TYR A 241 3.01 21.52 -16.93
CA TYR A 241 4.43 21.13 -16.94
C TYR A 241 4.61 19.62 -16.86
N VAL A 242 3.90 18.93 -15.97
CA VAL A 242 3.95 17.46 -15.86
C VAL A 242 3.54 16.82 -17.18
N LEU A 243 2.44 17.29 -17.77
CA LEU A 243 1.96 16.81 -19.05
C LEU A 243 2.98 17.05 -20.16
N SER A 244 3.57 18.24 -20.24
CA SER A 244 4.61 18.58 -21.22
C SER A 244 5.83 17.67 -21.09
N ARG A 245 6.34 17.46 -19.87
CA ARG A 245 7.49 16.56 -19.60
C ARG A 245 7.19 15.12 -19.96
N SER A 246 5.95 14.68 -19.75
CA SER A 246 5.54 13.31 -20.12
C SER A 246 5.60 13.08 -21.65
N LEU A 247 5.61 14.14 -22.46
CA LEU A 247 5.76 14.07 -23.91
C LEU A 247 7.20 14.13 -24.40
N ASP A 248 8.19 14.39 -23.54
CA ASP A 248 9.59 14.45 -23.97
C ASP A 248 10.09 13.11 -24.53
N ALA A 249 9.47 12.00 -24.10
CA ALA A 249 9.75 10.66 -24.60
C ALA A 249 9.03 10.32 -25.92
N PHE A 250 8.25 11.25 -26.50
CA PHE A 250 7.34 10.98 -27.63
C PHE A 250 7.57 11.94 -28.80
N GLU A 251 8.64 11.69 -29.57
CA GLU A 251 8.99 12.45 -30.77
C GLU A 251 7.85 12.65 -31.79
N PRO A 252 6.95 11.66 -32.04
CA PRO A 252 5.83 11.83 -32.96
C PRO A 252 4.82 12.92 -32.57
N LEU A 253 4.86 13.43 -31.33
CA LEU A 253 3.88 14.39 -30.78
C LEU A 253 4.43 15.82 -30.69
N SER A 254 5.43 16.16 -31.50
CA SER A 254 6.09 17.48 -31.51
C SER A 254 5.11 18.65 -31.62
N LYS A 255 4.07 18.56 -32.46
CA LYS A 255 3.04 19.62 -32.59
C LYS A 255 2.25 19.85 -31.31
N LEU A 256 1.86 18.78 -30.63
CA LEU A 256 1.14 18.85 -29.36
C LEU A 256 2.04 19.38 -28.25
N LYS A 257 3.32 18.98 -28.23
CA LYS A 257 4.32 19.52 -27.30
C LYS A 257 4.44 21.04 -27.43
N ILE A 258 4.55 21.57 -28.65
CA ILE A 258 4.58 23.02 -28.90
C ILE A 258 3.32 23.70 -28.35
N SER A 259 2.13 23.13 -28.60
CA SER A 259 0.88 23.69 -28.07
C SER A 259 0.82 23.72 -26.54
N LEU A 260 1.37 22.69 -25.88
CA LEU A 260 1.44 22.63 -24.42
C LEU A 260 2.45 23.63 -23.85
N GLU A 261 3.59 23.83 -24.51
CA GLU A 261 4.59 24.82 -24.13
C GLU A 261 4.01 26.25 -24.19
N VAL A 262 3.21 26.55 -25.22
CA VAL A 262 2.48 27.83 -25.32
C VAL A 262 1.48 27.97 -24.16
N ALA A 263 0.64 26.97 -23.93
CA ALA A 263 -0.33 27.00 -22.84
C ALA A 263 0.33 27.10 -21.45
N LEU A 264 1.50 26.46 -21.28
CA LEU A 264 2.31 26.51 -20.07
C LEU A 264 2.87 27.93 -19.85
N LYS A 265 3.42 28.54 -20.91
CA LYS A 265 3.89 29.93 -20.86
C LYS A 265 2.77 30.89 -20.46
N GLU A 266 1.60 30.79 -21.07
CA GLU A 266 0.46 31.63 -20.67
C GLU A 266 0.03 31.39 -19.21
N ALA A 267 0.09 30.14 -18.75
CA ALA A 267 -0.21 29.83 -17.35
C ALA A 267 0.82 30.46 -16.41
N HIS A 268 2.10 30.52 -16.80
CA HIS A 268 3.14 31.23 -16.06
C HIS A 268 2.90 32.73 -16.03
N ASP A 269 2.56 33.34 -17.17
CA ASP A 269 2.30 34.78 -17.25
C ASP A 269 1.11 35.17 -16.35
N ARG A 270 0.04 34.38 -16.37
CA ARG A 270 -1.12 34.56 -15.48
C ARG A 270 -0.74 34.39 -14.00
N LEU A 271 0.11 33.43 -13.69
CA LEU A 271 0.60 33.19 -12.33
C LEU A 271 1.46 34.35 -11.83
N ILE A 272 2.40 34.85 -12.64
CA ILE A 272 3.22 36.03 -12.31
C ILE A 272 2.33 37.24 -12.05
N LYS A 273 1.35 37.48 -12.93
CA LYS A 273 0.40 38.59 -12.75
C LYS A 273 -0.37 38.45 -11.45
N HIS A 274 -0.85 37.24 -11.14
CA HIS A 274 -1.58 36.97 -9.90
C HIS A 274 -0.72 37.22 -8.66
N ILE A 275 0.53 36.73 -8.65
CA ILE A 275 1.49 36.95 -7.56
C ILE A 275 1.70 38.44 -7.33
N LYS A 276 1.99 39.20 -8.39
CA LYS A 276 2.23 40.66 -8.29
C LYS A 276 1.03 41.44 -7.74
N VAL A 277 -0.19 41.02 -8.06
CA VAL A 277 -1.41 41.72 -7.63
C VAL A 277 -1.81 41.36 -6.20
N HIS A 278 -1.68 40.08 -5.83
CA HIS A 278 -2.29 39.56 -4.61
C HIS A 278 -1.30 39.26 -3.48
N TYR A 279 -0.02 39.05 -3.78
CA TYR A 279 1.02 38.80 -2.77
C TYR A 279 1.82 40.08 -2.55
N THR A 280 1.11 41.11 -2.10
CA THR A 280 1.69 42.39 -1.67
C THR A 280 2.51 42.20 -0.39
N SER A 281 3.31 43.22 -0.03
CA SER A 281 4.07 43.23 1.22
C SER A 281 3.20 42.90 2.43
N ASP A 282 1.98 43.46 2.50
CA ASP A 282 1.05 43.23 3.62
C ASP A 282 0.57 41.78 3.69
N TYR A 283 0.31 41.15 2.54
CA TYR A 283 -0.08 39.74 2.50
C TYR A 283 1.06 38.83 2.96
N VAL A 284 2.29 39.12 2.51
CA VAL A 284 3.50 38.37 2.89
C VAL A 284 3.79 38.53 4.38
N MET A 285 3.71 39.76 4.92
CA MET A 285 3.85 40.03 6.36
C MET A 285 2.78 39.31 7.19
N GLY A 286 1.54 39.26 6.69
CA GLY A 286 0.46 38.50 7.35
C GLY A 286 0.76 37.00 7.43
N ILE A 287 1.31 36.42 6.36
CA ILE A 287 1.78 35.03 6.35
C ILE A 287 2.94 34.82 7.32
N GLU A 288 3.95 35.70 7.29
CA GLU A 288 5.12 35.63 8.17
C GLU A 288 4.73 35.67 9.65
N HIS A 289 3.80 36.57 9.99
CA HIS A 289 3.24 36.63 11.34
C HIS A 289 2.54 35.32 11.73
N LEU A 290 1.73 34.74 10.84
CA LEU A 290 1.09 33.46 11.12
C LEU A 290 2.10 32.30 11.26
N LEU A 291 3.22 32.33 10.52
CA LEU A 291 4.24 31.28 10.57
C LEU A 291 4.98 31.33 11.91
N SER A 292 5.36 32.52 12.36
CA SER A 292 6.05 32.72 13.65
C SER A 292 5.18 32.35 14.85
N LEU A 293 3.88 32.70 14.83
CA LEU A 293 2.95 32.28 15.89
C LEU A 293 2.84 30.74 15.99
N ASN A 294 2.88 30.02 14.85
CA ASN A 294 2.79 28.57 14.82
C ASN A 294 4.01 27.86 15.42
N GLU A 295 5.21 28.40 15.21
CA GLU A 295 6.47 27.84 15.70
C GLU A 295 6.46 27.61 17.23
N CYS A 296 5.86 28.55 17.98
CA CYS A 296 5.79 28.48 19.44
C CYS A 296 4.94 27.31 19.98
N HIS A 297 4.05 26.75 19.15
CA HIS A 297 3.04 25.78 19.59
C HIS A 297 3.11 24.43 18.87
N LEU A 298 4.19 24.17 18.11
CA LEU A 298 4.38 22.91 17.41
C LEU A 298 4.86 21.81 18.34
N LYS A 299 3.92 20.92 18.67
CA LYS A 299 4.12 19.63 19.30
C LYS A 299 3.36 18.58 18.50
N PHE A 300 3.87 17.35 18.47
CA PHE A 300 3.11 16.26 17.85
C PHE A 300 2.05 15.74 18.80
N ASP A 301 0.81 15.74 18.31
CA ASP A 301 -0.30 15.00 18.91
C ASP A 301 -0.08 13.50 18.69
N ASP A 302 0.49 12.79 19.68
CA ASP A 302 0.69 11.34 19.62
C ASP A 302 -0.62 10.59 19.31
N ILE A 303 -1.74 11.04 19.86
CA ILE A 303 -3.07 10.45 19.63
C ILE A 303 -3.50 10.69 18.18
N GLY A 304 -3.32 11.92 17.69
CA GLY A 304 -3.61 12.32 16.32
C GLY A 304 -2.76 11.55 15.29
N LEU A 305 -1.47 11.37 15.58
CA LEU A 305 -0.53 10.63 14.76
C LEU A 305 -0.89 9.14 14.70
N SER A 306 -1.08 8.49 15.85
CA SER A 306 -1.51 7.09 15.93
C SER A 306 -2.83 6.86 15.18
N LYS A 307 -3.81 7.76 15.34
CA LYS A 307 -5.09 7.70 14.60
C LYS A 307 -4.92 7.83 13.08
N MET A 308 -4.02 8.70 12.63
CA MET A 308 -3.72 8.81 11.20
C MET A 308 -3.09 7.53 10.67
N ILE A 309 -2.07 7.00 11.35
CA ILE A 309 -1.39 5.79 10.90
C ILE A 309 -2.37 4.62 10.85
N LYS A 310 -3.22 4.44 11.87
CA LYS A 310 -4.33 3.46 11.87
C LYS A 310 -5.22 3.62 10.65
N ARG A 311 -5.66 4.86 10.36
CA ARG A 311 -6.52 5.15 9.21
C ARG A 311 -5.83 4.87 7.88
N TYR A 312 -4.55 5.19 7.75
CA TYR A 312 -3.77 4.94 6.55
C TYR A 312 -3.70 3.44 6.27
N PHE A 313 -3.31 2.64 7.27
CA PHE A 313 -3.25 1.20 7.15
C PHE A 313 -4.63 0.56 6.91
N GLN A 314 -5.69 1.10 7.52
CA GLN A 314 -7.06 0.68 7.22
C GLN A 314 -7.43 0.92 5.74
N ILE A 315 -7.06 2.06 5.15
CA ILE A 315 -7.30 2.30 3.71
C ILE A 315 -6.46 1.33 2.88
N LEU A 316 -5.20 1.15 3.25
CA LEU A 316 -4.27 0.26 2.57
C LEU A 316 -4.78 -1.18 2.54
N SER A 317 -5.39 -1.68 3.62
CA SER A 317 -5.91 -3.06 3.67
C SER A 317 -7.01 -3.33 2.63
N PHE A 318 -7.82 -2.31 2.30
CA PHE A 318 -8.89 -2.43 1.31
C PHE A 318 -8.48 -1.96 -0.10
N THR A 319 -7.24 -1.51 -0.29
CA THR A 319 -6.81 -0.96 -1.58
C THR A 319 -6.44 -2.09 -2.55
N GLU A 320 -7.20 -2.23 -3.64
CA GLU A 320 -6.90 -3.18 -4.71
C GLU A 320 -6.21 -2.50 -5.89
N LEU A 321 -5.31 -3.21 -6.56
CA LEU A 321 -4.47 -2.67 -7.63
C LEU A 321 -5.25 -2.21 -8.88
N ASP A 322 -6.42 -2.81 -9.10
CA ASP A 322 -7.28 -2.48 -10.23
C ASP A 322 -8.39 -1.48 -9.88
N ASP A 323 -8.47 -1.07 -8.61
CA ASP A 323 -9.39 -0.04 -8.15
C ASP A 323 -8.68 1.33 -8.14
N SER A 324 -8.92 2.10 -9.19
CA SER A 324 -8.32 3.44 -9.35
C SER A 324 -8.74 4.40 -8.24
N ASP A 325 -9.97 4.31 -7.75
CA ASP A 325 -10.48 5.21 -6.71
C ASP A 325 -9.85 4.87 -5.36
N ALA A 326 -9.70 3.58 -5.05
CA ALA A 326 -9.00 3.15 -3.85
C ALA A 326 -7.52 3.57 -3.86
N LEU A 327 -6.81 3.39 -4.98
CA LEU A 327 -5.43 3.87 -5.15
C LEU A 327 -5.31 5.39 -5.00
N HIS A 328 -6.26 6.14 -5.57
CA HIS A 328 -6.32 7.58 -5.43
C HIS A 328 -6.56 8.00 -3.97
N GLN A 329 -7.49 7.35 -3.26
CA GLN A 329 -7.73 7.61 -1.84
C GLN A 329 -6.51 7.28 -0.99
N LEU A 330 -5.86 6.14 -1.21
CA LEU A 330 -4.63 5.76 -0.52
C LEU A 330 -3.55 6.83 -0.70
N ARG A 331 -3.35 7.29 -1.94
CA ARG A 331 -2.41 8.37 -2.25
C ARG A 331 -2.75 9.67 -1.51
N ILE A 332 -3.98 10.15 -1.61
CA ILE A 332 -4.37 11.44 -1.05
C ILE A 332 -4.31 11.41 0.48
N LYS A 333 -4.83 10.34 1.11
CA LYS A 333 -4.85 10.22 2.57
C LYS A 333 -3.49 9.88 3.17
N GLY A 334 -2.60 9.23 2.44
CA GLY A 334 -1.24 8.93 2.90
C GLY A 334 -0.19 10.00 2.59
N LYS A 335 -0.48 11.01 1.77
CA LYS A 335 0.47 12.13 1.50
C LYS A 335 1.01 12.79 2.77
N PRO A 336 0.20 13.13 3.79
CA PRO A 336 0.73 13.68 5.04
C PRO A 336 1.75 12.74 5.69
N LEU A 337 1.45 11.43 5.76
CA LEU A 337 2.37 10.43 6.28
C LEU A 337 3.67 10.36 5.47
N LYS A 338 3.59 10.39 4.13
CA LYS A 338 4.77 10.48 3.24
C LYS A 338 5.67 11.64 3.63
N TYR A 339 5.10 12.83 3.84
CA TYR A 339 5.90 14.02 4.14
C TYR A 339 6.54 13.97 5.52
N ILE A 340 5.85 13.47 6.54
CA ILE A 340 6.44 13.32 7.88
C ILE A 340 7.59 12.30 7.84
N LEU A 341 7.37 11.12 7.23
CA LEU A 341 8.39 10.08 7.09
C LEU A 341 9.60 10.59 6.30
N GLY A 342 9.36 11.26 5.17
CA GLY A 342 10.42 11.80 4.32
C GLY A 342 11.15 13.02 4.90
N SER A 343 10.74 13.49 6.08
CA SER A 343 11.39 14.58 6.82
C SER A 343 12.00 14.09 8.13
N ASP A 344 12.04 12.77 8.35
CA ASP A 344 12.54 12.13 9.57
C ASP A 344 11.87 12.59 10.86
N LEU A 345 10.65 13.13 10.74
CA LEU A 345 9.81 13.54 11.86
C LEU A 345 9.10 12.36 12.52
N LEU A 346 8.99 11.26 11.78
CA LEU A 346 8.47 9.97 12.21
C LEU A 346 9.42 8.93 11.65
N LYS A 347 9.90 8.03 12.51
CA LYS A 347 10.79 6.95 12.13
C LYS A 347 10.14 5.61 12.40
N MET A 348 10.52 4.62 11.61
CA MET A 348 10.16 3.22 11.83
C MET A 348 11.37 2.47 12.34
N THR A 349 11.17 1.46 13.22
CA THR A 349 12.27 0.61 13.71
C THR A 349 13.06 -0.07 12.60
N HIS A 350 12.42 -0.33 11.47
CA HIS A 350 13.02 -0.94 10.28
C HIS A 350 12.96 0.03 9.09
N PRO A 351 14.10 0.65 8.71
CA PRO A 351 14.16 1.67 7.65
C PRO A 351 13.63 1.22 6.29
N VAL A 352 13.79 -0.07 5.95
CA VAL A 352 13.29 -0.66 4.70
C VAL A 352 11.78 -0.47 4.51
N PHE A 353 11.00 -0.42 5.60
CA PHE A 353 9.56 -0.17 5.51
C PHE A 353 9.20 1.29 5.32
N GLN A 354 9.97 2.18 5.94
CA GLN A 354 9.85 3.61 5.67
C GLN A 354 10.12 3.87 4.19
N GLU A 355 11.20 3.32 3.65
CA GLU A 355 11.49 3.40 2.21
C GLU A 355 10.37 2.78 1.37
N THR A 356 9.87 1.60 1.74
CA THR A 356 8.75 0.96 1.03
C THR A 356 7.49 1.82 0.98
N LEU A 357 7.15 2.53 2.07
CA LEU A 357 6.03 3.47 2.12
C LEU A 357 6.26 4.71 1.24
N LEU A 358 7.47 5.27 1.28
CA LEU A 358 7.85 6.42 0.47
C LEU A 358 7.78 6.07 -1.03
N THR A 359 8.39 4.95 -1.42
CA THR A 359 8.38 4.41 -2.79
C THR A 359 6.96 4.08 -3.26
N LEU A 360 6.12 3.48 -2.40
CA LEU A 360 4.70 3.26 -2.72
C LEU A 360 4.03 4.58 -3.11
N HIS A 361 4.26 5.64 -2.34
CA HIS A 361 3.65 6.94 -2.61
C HIS A 361 4.21 7.66 -3.84
N GLU A 362 5.44 7.36 -4.25
CA GLU A 362 6.02 7.81 -5.52
C GLU A 362 5.34 7.10 -6.69
N LEU A 363 5.27 5.77 -6.65
CA LEU A 363 4.59 4.97 -7.67
C LEU A 363 3.10 5.35 -7.83
N LEU A 364 2.40 5.63 -6.72
CA LEU A 364 1.03 6.14 -6.76
C LEU A 364 0.96 7.55 -7.39
N GLY A 365 1.99 8.37 -7.19
CA GLY A 365 2.16 9.66 -7.85
C GLY A 365 2.27 9.52 -9.36
N ASP A 366 3.18 8.67 -9.81
CA ASP A 366 3.44 8.42 -11.22
C ASP A 366 2.22 7.83 -11.93
N LEU A 367 1.51 6.90 -11.28
CA LEU A 367 0.27 6.35 -11.80
C LEU A 367 -0.81 7.43 -11.96
N ASN A 368 -0.96 8.33 -10.99
CA ASN A 368 -1.89 9.46 -11.09
C ASN A 368 -1.50 10.39 -12.25
N ASP A 369 -0.21 10.66 -12.45
CA ASP A 369 0.26 11.54 -13.51
C ASP A 369 -0.01 10.92 -14.90
N ILE A 370 0.09 9.59 -15.05
CA ILE A 370 -0.36 8.86 -16.25
C ILE A 370 -1.86 8.99 -16.47
N GLN A 371 -2.68 8.84 -15.43
CA GLN A 371 -4.14 8.95 -15.53
C GLN A 371 -4.59 10.36 -15.93
N ASP A 372 -3.97 11.40 -15.33
CA ASP A 372 -4.22 12.80 -15.67
C ASP A 372 -3.87 13.09 -17.14
N ARG A 373 -2.75 12.51 -17.61
CA ARG A 373 -2.33 12.56 -19.02
C ARG A 373 -3.34 11.89 -19.95
N ASP A 374 -3.77 10.67 -19.64
CA ASP A 374 -4.75 9.95 -20.45
C ASP A 374 -6.09 10.69 -20.52
N HIS A 375 -6.54 11.26 -19.40
CA HIS A 375 -7.73 12.10 -19.36
C HIS A 375 -7.58 13.32 -20.27
N PHE A 376 -6.42 13.98 -20.28
CA PHE A 376 -6.16 15.10 -21.18
C PHE A 376 -6.24 14.68 -22.65
N PHE A 377 -5.59 13.57 -23.03
CA PHE A 377 -5.54 13.13 -24.44
C PHE A 377 -6.88 12.63 -24.97
N LYS A 378 -7.80 12.14 -24.12
CA LYS A 378 -9.17 11.80 -24.54
C LYS A 378 -9.90 12.98 -25.20
N HIS A 379 -9.56 14.21 -24.82
CA HIS A 379 -10.19 15.43 -25.33
C HIS A 379 -9.35 16.17 -26.37
N TYR A 380 -8.14 15.69 -26.67
CA TYR A 380 -7.26 16.32 -27.65
C TYR A 380 -7.47 15.70 -29.05
N LYS A 381 -7.46 16.55 -30.09
CA LYS A 381 -7.58 16.09 -31.47
C LYS A 381 -6.22 15.51 -31.92
N MET A 382 -6.20 14.20 -32.10
CA MET A 382 -5.03 13.44 -32.54
C MET A 382 -5.38 12.55 -33.73
N SER A 383 -4.38 12.27 -34.57
CA SER A 383 -4.46 11.24 -35.60
C SER A 383 -4.62 9.85 -35.00
N SER A 384 -5.07 8.88 -35.80
CA SER A 384 -5.21 7.48 -35.36
C SER A 384 -3.87 6.88 -34.93
N ASP A 385 -2.78 7.21 -35.63
CA ASP A 385 -1.44 6.69 -35.34
C ASP A 385 -0.88 7.26 -34.04
N GLU A 386 -1.06 8.56 -33.81
CA GLU A 386 -0.69 9.23 -32.56
C GLU A 386 -1.45 8.62 -31.35
N LYS A 387 -2.74 8.32 -31.51
CA LYS A 387 -3.55 7.67 -30.48
C LYS A 387 -3.04 6.27 -30.16
N ARG A 388 -2.76 5.47 -31.19
CA ARG A 388 -2.26 4.12 -31.04
C ARG A 388 -0.91 4.10 -30.32
N PHE A 389 0.01 4.96 -30.75
CA PHE A 389 1.33 5.09 -30.13
C PHE A 389 1.24 5.46 -28.63
N LEU A 390 0.42 6.46 -28.27
CA LEU A 390 0.22 6.83 -26.87
C LEU A 390 -0.41 5.72 -26.03
N MET A 391 -1.37 4.98 -26.59
CA MET A 391 -2.00 3.85 -25.90
C MET A 391 -0.98 2.74 -25.61
N ASP A 392 -0.13 2.38 -26.57
CA ASP A 392 0.87 1.32 -26.40
C ASP A 392 1.92 1.71 -25.35
N GLN A 393 2.39 2.97 -25.38
CA GLN A 393 3.35 3.49 -24.40
C GLN A 393 2.76 3.56 -22.98
N THR A 394 1.53 4.07 -22.87
CA THR A 394 0.79 4.12 -21.60
C THR A 394 0.58 2.72 -21.02
N LYS A 395 0.24 1.75 -21.86
CA LYS A 395 0.07 0.35 -21.44
C LYS A 395 1.37 -0.23 -20.90
N LEU A 396 2.51 0.05 -21.55
CA LEU A 396 3.82 -0.41 -21.09
C LEU A 396 4.21 0.21 -19.73
N GLN A 397 4.12 1.53 -19.62
CA GLN A 397 4.42 2.27 -18.37
C GLN A 397 3.52 1.81 -17.22
N THR A 398 2.21 1.71 -17.47
CA THR A 398 1.25 1.26 -16.47
C THR A 398 1.52 -0.17 -16.03
N LYS A 399 1.91 -1.07 -16.95
CA LYS A 399 2.25 -2.47 -16.61
C LYS A 399 3.44 -2.54 -15.66
N PHE A 400 4.50 -1.78 -15.93
CA PHE A 400 5.68 -1.72 -15.05
C PHE A 400 5.30 -1.19 -13.67
N LEU A 401 4.65 -0.02 -13.60
CA LEU A 401 4.23 0.60 -12.34
C LEU A 401 3.30 -0.30 -11.54
N LYS A 402 2.31 -0.94 -12.18
CA LYS A 402 1.41 -1.88 -11.50
C LYS A 402 2.15 -3.08 -10.92
N THR A 403 3.21 -3.54 -11.56
CA THR A 403 4.02 -4.65 -11.04
C THR A 403 4.71 -4.25 -9.74
N GLU A 404 5.37 -3.09 -9.71
CA GLU A 404 6.02 -2.59 -8.49
C GLU A 404 5.01 -2.22 -7.39
N LEU A 405 3.90 -1.56 -7.75
CA LEU A 405 2.81 -1.27 -6.81
C LEU A 405 2.27 -2.54 -6.17
N LYS A 406 2.10 -3.62 -6.96
CA LYS A 406 1.63 -4.91 -6.44
C LYS A 406 2.55 -5.43 -5.33
N LYS A 407 3.87 -5.36 -5.53
CA LYS A 407 4.86 -5.83 -4.54
C LYS A 407 4.79 -5.02 -3.25
N ARG A 408 4.80 -3.68 -3.36
CA ARG A 408 4.76 -2.79 -2.19
C ARG A 408 3.45 -2.90 -1.41
N LEU A 409 2.32 -2.96 -2.12
CA LEU A 409 1.00 -3.19 -1.50
C LEU A 409 0.94 -4.54 -0.80
N PHE A 410 1.44 -5.60 -1.46
CA PHE A 410 1.49 -6.93 -0.86
C PHE A 410 2.28 -6.94 0.44
N LEU A 411 3.51 -6.42 0.41
CA LEU A 411 4.41 -6.37 1.56
C LEU A 411 3.77 -5.62 2.75
N LEU A 412 3.20 -4.43 2.50
CA LEU A 412 2.56 -3.63 3.55
C LEU A 412 1.27 -4.27 4.09
N LYS A 413 0.44 -4.87 3.22
CA LYS A 413 -0.74 -5.62 3.66
C LYS A 413 -0.34 -6.84 4.49
N LYS A 414 0.74 -7.52 4.12
CA LYS A 414 1.22 -8.71 4.83
C LYS A 414 1.73 -8.35 6.22
N LEU A 415 2.47 -7.25 6.36
CA LEU A 415 2.87 -6.72 7.67
C LEU A 415 1.70 -6.48 8.60
N MET A 416 0.63 -5.87 8.09
CA MET A 416 -0.59 -5.66 8.86
C MET A 416 -1.21 -6.99 9.31
N ASN A 417 -1.27 -7.97 8.40
CA ASN A 417 -1.84 -9.30 8.69
C ASN A 417 -1.06 -10.03 9.80
N LEU A 418 0.25 -9.82 9.90
CA LEU A 418 1.09 -10.38 10.95
C LEU A 418 0.95 -9.64 12.30
N ASN A 419 0.13 -8.57 12.38
CA ASN A 419 0.00 -7.69 13.55
C ASN A 419 1.35 -7.15 14.07
N LYS A 420 2.35 -7.01 13.18
CA LYS A 420 3.69 -6.54 13.56
C LYS A 420 3.77 -5.03 13.74
N ILE A 421 2.74 -4.28 13.36
CA ILE A 421 2.73 -2.82 13.46
C ILE A 421 2.18 -2.40 14.83
N ILE A 422 3.03 -1.79 15.64
CA ILE A 422 2.69 -1.20 16.94
C ILE A 422 2.73 0.32 16.82
N LEU A 423 1.65 0.96 17.26
CA LEU A 423 1.35 2.38 17.07
C LEU A 423 1.23 3.15 18.37
#